data_AF-A0A9E4K6B3-F1
#
_entry.id   AF-A0A9E4K6B3-F1
#
_cell.length_a   1.000
_cell.length_b   1.000
_cell.length_c   1.000
_cell.angle_alpha   90.00
_cell.angle_beta   90.00
_cell.angle_gamma   90.00
#
_symmetry.space_group_name_H-M   'P 1'
#
loop_
_entity.id
_entity.type
_entity.pdbx_description
1 polymer ?
#
loop_
_entity_poly.entity_id
_entity_poly.type
_entity_poly.pdbx_seq_one_letter_code
_entity_poly.pdbx_strand_id
1 'polypeptide(L)'
;MDIVKKSNKAVTIALCCSAIGLQGHAFAKDLPVYHAIDNGLSENQAYQLSKLLDANPDRIDFETVQRTGELSYIDLKNHQYIPTRIAGRGEADEEKRSTTIEQIDFDALSMIQPIEEDVVLHQLEGSLDEIGLLPQVYKPILRHTQFEAVDIDGKLLADQMIDTKVDLQLYAGDIPLIGPGAKISTTVGSEGNTTQLYFANRSLQQGEPVPVIDHTAAKLQCREKLLSGEQSKAFEKLNITTQLVYFAPSLEMTSVKTIQPHYDCGGTAVVDGEIVNLLHQLIPAVDSSEYVPEVTLDSWFDGKTVNAKVDINGGMPPYQIDWSATRAKLQERNGSTISFYPQQRDGISEESVSVTVTDANGIQRVVTANLPANLVSQHNESAISRFFTNAVTAMLETLIPAVEAIGGITDYGTENAVTNEFGDLEQGFIDRMQSAGVTERFSWSGTLAWEQDFKASQDSNWIDNTDMTFYVGHGYGGGFTFEDNSHDDGTLDHDDATDDWGDKDLEWLALLSCQVLKDDWSGMSRFDRWKQEFDGLHLLLGFHTNAYAWNSFSGEFADNMLKSSPMTVKTAWFEATDTNQPSGVVPVVMGVLGNNGMSNMNDYFWGKGSVGPDIRDGDIIGYWSIKIL
;
A
#
# COMPACT_ATOMS: atom_id res chain seq x y z
N MET A 1 27.05 -32.26 60.11
CA MET A 1 28.09 -31.33 59.63
C MET A 1 27.81 -30.85 58.21
N ASP A 2 26.98 -29.82 57.98
CA ASP A 2 25.76 -29.40 58.69
C ASP A 2 24.92 -28.44 57.84
N ILE A 3 23.58 -28.57 57.94
CA ILE A 3 22.53 -27.51 58.00
C ILE A 3 22.65 -26.35 56.95
N VAL A 4 21.66 -26.05 56.09
CA VAL A 4 20.21 -25.83 56.32
C VAL A 4 19.36 -26.37 55.15
N LYS A 5 18.16 -26.92 55.42
CA LYS A 5 17.07 -27.05 54.41
C LYS A 5 16.06 -25.92 54.55
N LYS A 6 15.67 -25.26 53.45
CA LYS A 6 14.50 -24.35 53.43
C LYS A 6 13.18 -25.13 53.29
N SER A 7 12.07 -24.47 53.62
CA SER A 7 10.80 -25.10 54.02
C SER A 7 9.67 -24.98 53.01
N ASN A 8 8.96 -26.09 52.77
CA ASN A 8 7.60 -26.04 52.20
C ASN A 8 6.58 -25.63 53.27
N LYS A 9 5.67 -24.71 52.93
CA LYS A 9 4.28 -24.67 53.44
C LYS A 9 3.36 -24.11 52.36
N ALA A 10 2.37 -24.90 51.96
CA ALA A 10 1.19 -24.39 51.26
C ALA A 10 0.21 -23.81 52.29
N VAL A 11 -0.62 -22.85 51.87
CA VAL A 11 -1.75 -22.33 52.65
C VAL A 11 -2.98 -22.29 51.74
N THR A 12 -4.07 -22.88 52.20
CA THR A 12 -5.35 -22.96 51.48
C THR A 12 -6.06 -21.60 51.48
N ILE A 13 -6.61 -21.19 50.34
CA ILE A 13 -7.62 -20.12 50.26
C ILE A 13 -8.98 -20.79 50.03
N ALA A 14 -10.01 -20.34 50.75
CA ALA A 14 -11.33 -20.97 50.76
C ALA A 14 -12.25 -20.40 49.67
N LEU A 15 -13.10 -21.26 49.09
CA LEU A 15 -14.26 -20.81 48.33
C LEU A 15 -15.24 -20.07 49.25
N CYS A 16 -15.78 -18.94 48.77
CA CYS A 16 -16.97 -18.33 49.34
C CYS A 16 -17.86 -17.86 48.18
N CYS A 17 -18.94 -18.59 47.91
CA CYS A 17 -19.90 -18.21 46.88
C CYS A 17 -20.81 -17.08 47.39
N SER A 18 -20.78 -15.94 46.71
CA SER A 18 -21.72 -14.84 46.89
C SER A 18 -22.33 -14.48 45.53
N ALA A 19 -23.55 -14.95 45.28
CA ALA A 19 -24.28 -14.61 44.07
C ALA A 19 -24.85 -13.18 44.20
N ILE A 20 -24.19 -12.22 43.55
CA ILE A 20 -24.71 -10.86 43.32
C ILE A 20 -24.68 -10.65 41.81
N GLY A 21 -25.83 -10.34 41.22
CA GLY A 21 -25.90 -10.00 39.79
C GLY A 21 -25.21 -8.67 39.53
N LEU A 22 -24.17 -8.70 38.70
CA LEU A 22 -23.50 -7.51 38.20
C LEU A 22 -23.79 -7.38 36.70
N GLN A 23 -24.43 -6.28 36.32
CA GLN A 23 -24.43 -5.83 34.94
C GLN A 23 -22.98 -5.48 34.59
N GLY A 24 -22.37 -6.26 33.69
CA GLY A 24 -21.03 -6.01 33.18
C GLY A 24 -20.99 -4.76 32.31
N HIS A 25 -21.01 -3.59 32.95
CA HIS A 25 -20.49 -2.38 32.34
C HIS A 25 -18.99 -2.59 32.22
N ALA A 26 -18.49 -2.78 31.01
CA ALA A 26 -17.06 -2.70 30.77
C ALA A 26 -16.61 -1.31 31.19
N PHE A 27 -15.57 -1.24 32.01
CA PHE A 27 -14.94 0.04 32.29
C PHE A 27 -14.17 0.44 31.03
N ALA A 28 -14.61 1.54 30.41
CA ALA A 28 -13.78 2.25 29.44
C ALA A 28 -12.41 2.51 30.07
N LYS A 29 -11.34 2.29 29.29
CA LYS A 29 -9.99 2.69 29.70
C LYS A 29 -9.88 4.19 29.42
N ASP A 30 -9.49 4.99 30.40
CA ASP A 30 -9.11 6.37 30.13
C ASP A 30 -7.68 6.39 29.58
N LEU A 31 -7.46 7.10 28.47
CA LEU A 31 -6.16 7.22 27.78
C LEU A 31 -5.87 8.68 27.45
N PRO A 32 -4.61 9.16 27.59
CA PRO A 32 -4.27 10.53 27.24
C PRO A 32 -4.46 10.78 25.74
N VAL A 33 -5.01 11.93 25.40
CA VAL A 33 -4.74 12.55 24.10
C VAL A 33 -3.41 13.29 24.24
N TYR A 34 -2.47 13.08 23.31
CA TYR A 34 -1.20 13.79 23.31
C TYR A 34 -1.31 15.09 22.51
N HIS A 35 -0.66 16.14 22.98
CA HIS A 35 -0.50 17.40 22.24
C HIS A 35 0.79 17.37 21.42
N ALA A 36 0.70 17.73 20.14
CA ALA A 36 1.87 18.00 19.31
C ALA A 36 2.48 19.35 19.71
N ILE A 37 3.79 19.36 20.00
CA ILE A 37 4.55 20.55 20.42
C ILE A 37 5.31 21.17 19.25
N ASP A 38 5.65 20.35 18.26
CA ASP A 38 6.21 20.74 16.97
C ASP A 38 5.52 19.95 15.85
N ASN A 39 6.01 20.14 14.63
CA ASN A 39 5.65 19.34 13.47
C ASN A 39 6.96 18.86 12.81
N GLY A 40 7.82 18.16 13.56
CA GLY A 40 9.09 17.64 13.03
C GLY A 40 10.29 18.60 13.11
N LEU A 41 11.23 18.40 12.19
CA LEU A 41 12.56 19.03 12.20
C LEU A 41 12.52 20.51 11.87
N SER A 42 13.43 21.28 12.49
CA SER A 42 13.90 22.52 11.87
C SER A 42 14.95 22.22 10.79
N GLU A 43 15.04 23.09 9.77
CA GLU A 43 16.05 23.07 8.71
C GLU A 43 17.48 22.86 9.23
N ASN A 44 17.84 23.48 10.37
CA ASN A 44 19.13 23.28 11.00
C ASN A 44 19.28 21.87 11.62
N GLN A 45 18.26 21.32 12.29
CA GLN A 45 18.34 19.96 12.84
C GLN A 45 18.47 18.92 11.72
N ALA A 46 17.70 19.07 10.65
CA ALA A 46 17.85 18.29 9.42
C ALA A 46 19.27 18.34 8.87
N TYR A 47 19.86 19.55 8.75
CA TYR A 47 21.23 19.73 8.26
C TYR A 47 22.30 19.11 9.17
N GLN A 48 22.14 19.17 10.50
CA GLN A 48 23.07 18.50 11.43
C GLN A 48 22.90 16.96 11.39
N LEU A 49 21.66 16.45 11.45
CA LEU A 49 21.37 15.01 11.41
C LEU A 49 21.97 14.36 10.16
N SER A 50 21.76 14.99 9.01
CA SER A 50 22.30 14.52 7.73
C SER A 50 23.82 14.41 7.77
N LYS A 51 24.51 15.37 8.38
CA LYS A 51 25.98 15.35 8.53
C LYS A 51 26.51 14.34 9.53
N LEU A 52 25.78 14.07 10.61
CA LEU A 52 26.16 13.06 11.60
C LEU A 52 25.99 11.62 11.04
N LEU A 53 25.07 11.46 10.10
CA LEU A 53 24.82 10.20 9.38
C LEU A 53 25.53 10.09 8.02
N ASP A 54 26.32 11.08 7.61
CA ASP A 54 26.96 11.19 6.27
C ASP A 54 25.99 11.10 5.08
N ALA A 55 24.71 11.44 5.30
CA ALA A 55 23.73 11.67 4.24
C ALA A 55 24.02 13.03 3.56
N ASN A 56 24.24 13.03 2.25
CA ASN A 56 24.66 14.23 1.51
C ASN A 56 23.59 15.34 1.52
N PRO A 57 23.81 16.49 2.20
CA PRO A 57 22.80 17.54 2.30
C PRO A 57 22.46 18.21 0.97
N ASP A 58 23.35 18.17 -0.04
CA ASP A 58 23.11 18.78 -1.36
C ASP A 58 22.01 18.04 -2.16
N ARG A 59 21.44 16.95 -1.63
CA ARG A 59 20.33 16.18 -2.22
C ARG A 59 19.04 16.20 -1.38
N ILE A 60 18.97 17.01 -0.33
CA ILE A 60 17.81 17.09 0.56
C ILE A 60 16.94 18.27 0.15
N ASP A 61 15.62 18.04 0.02
CA ASP A 61 14.65 19.12 -0.19
C ASP A 61 14.41 19.88 1.13
N PHE A 62 15.30 20.84 1.40
CA PHE A 62 15.15 21.74 2.54
C PHE A 62 13.95 22.70 2.42
N GLU A 63 13.30 22.85 1.25
CA GLU A 63 12.04 23.59 1.15
C GLU A 63 10.89 22.76 1.74
N THR A 64 10.82 21.46 1.44
CA THR A 64 9.90 20.54 2.14
C THR A 64 10.21 20.41 3.63
N VAL A 65 11.49 20.31 4.05
CA VAL A 65 11.86 20.35 5.47
C VAL A 65 11.38 21.65 6.14
N GLN A 66 11.56 22.82 5.50
CA GLN A 66 11.12 24.09 6.08
C GLN A 66 9.59 24.22 6.12
N ARG A 67 8.88 23.59 5.17
CA ARG A 67 7.43 23.61 5.02
C ARG A 67 6.71 22.64 5.95
N THR A 68 7.29 21.47 6.22
CA THR A 68 6.62 20.35 6.92
C THR A 68 7.40 19.78 8.11
N GLY A 69 8.71 20.03 8.21
CA GLY A 69 9.58 19.37 9.19
C GLY A 69 9.86 17.90 8.90
N GLU A 70 9.39 17.36 7.77
CA GLU A 70 9.77 16.04 7.27
C GLU A 70 11.13 16.09 6.58
N LEU A 71 11.97 15.09 6.82
CA LEU A 71 13.19 14.87 6.06
C LEU A 71 13.11 13.51 5.38
N SER A 72 13.34 13.52 4.07
CA SER A 72 13.63 12.35 3.26
C SER A 72 14.93 12.58 2.49
N TYR A 73 15.76 11.56 2.42
CA TYR A 73 17.03 11.52 1.70
C TYR A 73 17.23 10.13 1.13
N ILE A 74 17.68 10.05 -0.13
CA ILE A 74 18.05 8.81 -0.79
C ILE A 74 19.25 9.01 -1.73
N ASP A 75 20.18 8.06 -1.72
CA ASP A 75 21.21 7.91 -2.74
C ASP A 75 20.74 6.91 -3.81
N LEU A 76 20.00 7.41 -4.80
CA LEU A 76 19.47 6.65 -5.95
C LEU A 76 20.51 5.82 -6.74
N LYS A 77 21.81 6.02 -6.52
CA LYS A 77 22.89 5.21 -7.11
C LYS A 77 23.25 4.00 -6.25
N ASN A 78 23.15 4.12 -4.93
CA ASN A 78 23.78 3.23 -3.96
C ASN A 78 22.77 2.55 -3.00
N HIS A 79 21.55 3.07 -2.87
CA HIS A 79 20.48 2.43 -2.11
C HIS A 79 19.98 1.18 -2.85
N GLN A 80 19.77 0.07 -2.12
CA GLN A 80 19.36 -1.23 -2.68
C GLN A 80 20.22 -1.70 -3.87
N TYR A 81 21.51 -1.34 -3.88
CA TYR A 81 22.39 -1.56 -5.01
C TYR A 81 22.75 -3.03 -5.20
N ILE A 82 22.20 -3.65 -6.24
CA ILE A 82 22.67 -4.92 -6.78
C ILE A 82 23.78 -4.62 -7.81
N PRO A 83 24.95 -5.28 -7.74
CA PRO A 83 25.98 -5.16 -8.75
C PRO A 83 25.49 -5.67 -10.11
N THR A 84 25.45 -4.77 -11.09
CA THR A 84 25.01 -5.04 -12.45
C THR A 84 25.97 -4.46 -13.49
N ARG A 85 25.82 -4.88 -14.75
CA ARG A 85 26.52 -4.34 -15.91
C ARG A 85 25.59 -4.18 -17.10
N ILE A 86 25.69 -3.06 -17.80
CA ILE A 86 25.09 -2.89 -19.12
C ILE A 86 25.88 -3.73 -20.13
N ALA A 87 25.25 -4.75 -20.69
CA ALA A 87 25.83 -5.65 -21.69
C ALA A 87 25.57 -5.17 -23.14
N GLY A 88 24.53 -4.37 -23.38
CA GLY A 88 24.23 -3.81 -24.70
C GLY A 88 22.85 -3.17 -24.81
N ARG A 89 22.39 -2.97 -26.05
CA ARG A 89 20.98 -2.68 -26.38
C ARG A 89 20.24 -4.01 -26.50
N GLY A 90 19.00 -4.09 -26.02
CA GLY A 90 18.14 -5.26 -26.20
C GLY A 90 17.46 -5.32 -27.57
N GLU A 91 16.61 -6.33 -27.74
CA GLU A 91 15.56 -6.33 -28.77
C GLU A 91 14.61 -5.15 -28.47
N ALA A 92 14.08 -4.50 -29.51
CA ALA A 92 13.10 -3.44 -29.28
C ALA A 92 11.73 -4.07 -28.99
N ASP A 93 11.03 -3.49 -28.03
CA ASP A 93 9.71 -3.88 -27.54
C ASP A 93 8.58 -3.77 -28.61
N GLU A 94 7.35 -4.04 -28.20
CA GLU A 94 6.13 -3.99 -29.03
C GLU A 94 5.95 -2.64 -29.73
N GLU A 95 6.23 -1.52 -29.08
CA GLU A 95 6.19 -0.15 -29.57
C GLU A 95 7.35 0.21 -30.48
N LYS A 96 8.49 -0.46 -30.31
CA LYS A 96 9.83 -0.17 -30.84
C LYS A 96 10.56 0.98 -30.11
N ARG A 97 10.31 1.14 -28.80
CA ARG A 97 11.15 1.92 -27.86
C ARG A 97 12.52 1.23 -27.74
N SER A 98 13.41 1.73 -26.90
CA SER A 98 14.84 1.34 -26.92
C SER A 98 15.30 0.78 -25.58
N THR A 99 15.26 -0.54 -25.49
CA THR A 99 15.63 -1.35 -24.33
C THR A 99 17.16 -1.47 -24.13
N THR A 100 17.57 -1.80 -22.91
CA THR A 100 18.97 -1.96 -22.48
C THR A 100 19.16 -3.32 -21.85
N ILE A 101 20.09 -4.14 -22.36
CA ILE A 101 20.43 -5.40 -21.69
C ILE A 101 21.29 -5.07 -20.47
N GLU A 102 20.72 -5.25 -19.28
CA GLU A 102 21.47 -5.29 -18.03
C GLU A 102 21.65 -6.74 -17.55
N GLN A 103 22.77 -7.04 -16.92
CA GLN A 103 23.11 -8.36 -16.37
C GLN A 103 23.62 -8.24 -14.94
N ILE A 104 23.22 -9.16 -14.07
CA ILE A 104 23.68 -9.26 -12.68
C ILE A 104 25.13 -9.75 -12.63
N ASP A 105 25.98 -9.08 -11.87
CA ASP A 105 27.33 -9.53 -11.54
C ASP A 105 27.30 -10.32 -10.22
N PHE A 106 26.94 -11.60 -10.31
CA PHE A 106 26.83 -12.50 -9.15
C PHE A 106 28.16 -12.65 -8.39
N ASP A 107 29.31 -12.57 -9.08
CA ASP A 107 30.62 -12.58 -8.44
C ASP A 107 30.78 -11.34 -7.55
N ALA A 108 30.50 -10.14 -8.06
CA ALA A 108 30.55 -8.90 -7.28
C ALA A 108 29.50 -8.83 -6.16
N LEU A 109 28.28 -9.32 -6.41
CA LEU A 109 27.21 -9.43 -5.40
C LEU A 109 27.66 -10.26 -4.19
N SER A 110 28.32 -11.40 -4.43
CA SER A 110 28.85 -12.28 -3.36
C SER A 110 29.98 -11.66 -2.51
N MET A 111 30.51 -10.50 -2.92
CA MET A 111 31.53 -9.76 -2.17
C MET A 111 30.93 -8.63 -1.30
N ILE A 112 29.62 -8.38 -1.39
CA ILE A 112 28.95 -7.40 -0.54
C ILE A 112 28.92 -7.89 0.91
N GLN A 113 29.28 -7.01 1.84
CA GLN A 113 29.22 -7.24 3.28
C GLN A 113 28.52 -6.02 3.90
N PRO A 114 27.29 -6.14 4.41
CA PRO A 114 26.62 -5.05 5.12
C PRO A 114 27.40 -4.61 6.38
N ILE A 115 27.10 -3.41 6.86
CA ILE A 115 27.67 -2.90 8.12
C ILE A 115 26.92 -3.54 9.30
N GLU A 116 27.65 -4.00 10.32
CA GLU A 116 27.08 -4.64 11.53
C GLU A 116 25.94 -3.80 12.13
N GLU A 117 24.80 -4.43 12.46
CA GLU A 117 23.56 -3.76 12.89
C GLU A 117 23.78 -2.81 14.08
N ASP A 118 24.52 -3.27 15.10
CA ASP A 118 24.89 -2.48 16.28
C ASP A 118 25.63 -1.19 15.91
N VAL A 119 26.43 -1.17 14.84
CA VAL A 119 27.20 0.03 14.44
C VAL A 119 26.26 1.09 13.87
N VAL A 120 25.34 0.69 12.98
CA VAL A 120 24.34 1.59 12.39
C VAL A 120 23.37 2.10 13.45
N LEU A 121 22.94 1.23 14.37
CA LEU A 121 22.05 1.61 15.48
C LEU A 121 22.70 2.67 16.38
N HIS A 122 23.91 2.42 16.89
CA HIS A 122 24.59 3.40 17.75
C HIS A 122 24.90 4.72 17.02
N GLN A 123 25.12 4.70 15.71
CA GLN A 123 25.28 5.93 14.92
C GLN A 123 23.96 6.70 14.82
N LEU A 124 22.83 6.04 14.58
CA LEU A 124 21.51 6.68 14.55
C LEU A 124 21.12 7.24 15.92
N GLU A 125 21.19 6.42 16.97
CA GLU A 125 20.85 6.84 18.35
C GLU A 125 21.74 8.00 18.82
N GLY A 126 23.05 7.93 18.60
CA GLY A 126 23.99 9.00 18.96
C GLY A 126 23.78 10.29 18.18
N SER A 127 23.48 10.21 16.89
CA SER A 127 23.18 11.38 16.05
C SER A 127 21.90 12.08 16.47
N LEU A 128 20.89 11.32 16.90
CA LEU A 128 19.63 11.84 17.41
C LEU A 128 19.79 12.45 18.82
N ASP A 129 20.61 11.86 19.70
CA ASP A 129 20.88 12.42 21.03
C ASP A 129 21.67 13.74 20.96
N GLU A 130 22.69 13.83 20.10
CA GLU A 130 23.51 15.05 19.95
C GLU A 130 22.68 16.29 19.54
N ILE A 131 21.61 16.09 18.74
CA ILE A 131 20.70 17.14 18.30
C ILE A 131 19.41 17.26 19.13
N GLY A 132 19.27 16.46 20.20
CA GLY A 132 18.15 16.51 21.14
C GLY A 132 16.82 15.94 20.60
N LEU A 133 16.87 14.97 19.69
CA LEU A 133 15.73 14.36 19.00
C LEU A 133 15.56 12.85 19.23
N LEU A 134 16.39 12.23 20.08
CA LEU A 134 16.22 10.82 20.44
C LEU A 134 14.85 10.61 21.14
N PRO A 135 13.97 9.70 20.65
CA PRO A 135 12.65 9.52 21.24
C PRO A 135 12.71 9.04 22.70
N GLN A 136 11.74 9.45 23.53
CA GLN A 136 11.72 9.08 24.96
C GLN A 136 11.46 7.58 25.19
N VAL A 137 10.66 6.96 24.31
CA VAL A 137 10.38 5.53 24.30
C VAL A 137 10.33 5.07 22.85
N TYR A 138 11.23 4.17 22.49
CA TYR A 138 11.29 3.51 21.19
C TYR A 138 11.80 2.08 21.36
N LYS A 139 11.70 1.29 20.30
CA LYS A 139 12.34 -0.01 20.16
C LYS A 139 12.99 -0.07 18.77
N PRO A 140 14.30 -0.32 18.65
CA PRO A 140 14.90 -0.54 17.34
C PRO A 140 14.39 -1.84 16.70
N ILE A 141 14.27 -1.80 15.39
CA ILE A 141 14.03 -2.94 14.51
C ILE A 141 15.20 -2.91 13.50
N LEU A 142 16.03 -3.94 13.56
CA LEU A 142 17.21 -4.11 12.74
C LEU A 142 16.81 -4.98 11.53
N ARG A 143 17.23 -4.57 10.34
CA ARG A 143 16.70 -5.09 9.07
C ARG A 143 17.76 -5.11 7.97
N HIS A 144 17.54 -5.93 6.95
CA HIS A 144 18.38 -5.99 5.76
C HIS A 144 17.54 -6.06 4.48
N THR A 145 17.94 -5.36 3.43
CA THR A 145 17.52 -5.74 2.07
C THR A 145 18.20 -7.05 1.69
N GLN A 146 17.41 -8.11 1.49
CA GLN A 146 17.86 -9.41 0.99
C GLN A 146 17.61 -9.48 -0.52
N PHE A 147 18.62 -9.92 -1.26
CA PHE A 147 18.49 -10.42 -2.63
C PHE A 147 18.56 -11.95 -2.61
N GLU A 148 17.57 -12.61 -3.22
CA GLU A 148 17.49 -14.06 -3.37
C GLU A 148 17.31 -14.41 -4.86
N ALA A 149 18.01 -15.43 -5.36
CA ALA A 149 17.86 -15.91 -6.74
C ALA A 149 18.00 -17.43 -6.85
N VAL A 150 17.24 -18.03 -7.77
CA VAL A 150 17.17 -19.47 -8.06
C VAL A 150 17.28 -19.73 -9.56
N ASP A 151 17.74 -20.92 -9.96
CA ASP A 151 17.59 -21.38 -11.34
C ASP A 151 16.18 -21.97 -11.60
N ILE A 152 15.90 -22.34 -12.86
CA ILE A 152 14.62 -22.91 -13.31
C ILE A 152 14.20 -24.17 -12.53
N ASP A 153 15.16 -24.95 -11.99
CA ASP A 153 14.92 -26.12 -11.13
C ASP A 153 14.62 -25.74 -9.66
N GLY A 154 14.55 -24.44 -9.34
CA GLY A 154 14.34 -23.91 -7.99
C GLY A 154 15.59 -23.95 -7.10
N LYS A 155 16.79 -24.21 -7.65
CA LYS A 155 18.02 -24.33 -6.86
C LYS A 155 18.71 -22.98 -6.73
N LEU A 156 18.92 -22.56 -5.48
CA LEU A 156 19.60 -21.31 -5.11
C LEU A 156 20.88 -21.03 -5.93
N LEU A 157 20.93 -19.82 -6.49
CA LEU A 157 22.06 -19.19 -7.17
C LEU A 157 22.72 -18.15 -6.27
N ALA A 158 21.93 -17.36 -5.54
CA ALA A 158 22.41 -16.36 -4.58
C ALA A 158 21.39 -16.15 -3.44
N ASP A 159 21.92 -15.89 -2.25
CA ASP A 159 21.24 -15.36 -1.07
C ASP A 159 22.22 -14.36 -0.45
N GLN A 160 21.88 -13.08 -0.45
CA GLN A 160 22.79 -12.00 -0.08
C GLN A 160 22.05 -10.82 0.55
N MET A 161 22.44 -10.46 1.77
CA MET A 161 22.07 -9.17 2.39
C MET A 161 22.96 -8.07 1.79
N ILE A 162 22.38 -6.96 1.31
CA ILE A 162 23.15 -5.94 0.55
C ILE A 162 23.39 -4.63 1.31
N ASP A 163 22.54 -4.31 2.29
CA ASP A 163 22.60 -3.11 3.12
C ASP A 163 22.18 -3.45 4.56
N THR A 164 22.25 -2.46 5.46
CA THR A 164 21.75 -2.58 6.84
C THR A 164 20.82 -1.41 7.13
N LYS A 165 19.55 -1.71 7.45
CA LYS A 165 18.52 -0.74 7.80
C LYS A 165 18.21 -0.79 9.29
N VAL A 166 18.01 0.37 9.89
CA VAL A 166 17.52 0.54 11.27
C VAL A 166 16.25 1.37 11.23
N ASP A 167 15.15 0.77 11.68
CA ASP A 167 13.85 1.40 11.93
C ASP A 167 13.70 1.64 13.45
N LEU A 168 13.27 2.83 13.89
CA LEU A 168 12.89 3.06 15.29
C LEU A 168 11.37 2.99 15.45
N GLN A 169 10.86 1.88 16.02
CA GLN A 169 9.43 1.77 16.37
C GLN A 169 9.12 2.68 17.57
N LEU A 170 8.26 3.68 17.36
CA LEU A 170 7.96 4.72 18.33
C LEU A 170 6.79 4.34 19.26
N TYR A 171 6.75 4.93 20.47
CA TYR A 171 5.71 4.67 21.47
C TYR A 171 5.22 5.96 22.13
N ALA A 172 3.91 6.05 22.37
CA ALA A 172 3.26 7.11 23.12
C ALA A 172 2.86 6.60 24.52
N GLY A 173 3.85 6.51 25.40
CA GLY A 173 3.74 5.81 26.69
C GLY A 173 4.11 4.34 26.55
N ASP A 174 3.20 3.42 26.89
CA ASP A 174 3.35 1.96 26.69
C ASP A 174 2.68 1.44 25.40
N ILE A 175 2.09 2.33 24.60
CA ILE A 175 1.29 2.00 23.41
C ILE A 175 2.07 2.41 22.13
N PRO A 176 2.16 1.55 21.10
CA PRO A 176 2.84 1.90 19.84
C PRO A 176 2.25 3.13 19.16
N LEU A 177 3.11 3.97 18.61
CA LEU A 177 2.75 5.10 17.75
C LEU A 177 3.05 4.70 16.30
N ILE A 178 2.04 4.74 15.42
CA ILE A 178 2.14 4.32 14.02
C ILE A 178 1.46 5.32 13.06
N GLY A 179 1.80 5.25 11.79
CA GLY A 179 1.35 6.19 10.76
C GLY A 179 2.54 6.94 10.12
N PRO A 180 2.34 7.65 8.99
CA PRO A 180 3.44 8.33 8.30
C PRO A 180 4.17 9.38 9.17
N GLY A 181 3.50 10.00 10.14
CA GLY A 181 4.12 10.96 11.06
C GLY A 181 4.82 10.36 12.27
N ALA A 182 5.17 9.07 12.24
CA ALA A 182 5.84 8.35 13.32
C ALA A 182 6.88 7.33 12.83
N LYS A 183 7.80 7.76 11.95
CA LYS A 183 8.91 6.95 11.46
C LYS A 183 10.24 7.68 11.53
N ILE A 184 11.26 6.98 12.02
CA ILE A 184 12.66 7.42 11.98
C ILE A 184 13.47 6.20 11.54
N SER A 185 14.16 6.30 10.41
CA SER A 185 14.94 5.19 9.88
C SER A 185 16.16 5.63 9.06
N THR A 186 17.21 4.81 9.06
CA THR A 186 18.35 4.97 8.15
C THR A 186 18.78 3.63 7.56
N THR A 187 19.27 3.65 6.31
CA THR A 187 19.82 2.47 5.64
C THR A 187 21.25 2.77 5.16
N VAL A 188 22.22 1.99 5.64
CA VAL A 188 23.65 2.15 5.35
C VAL A 188 24.10 1.05 4.39
N GLY A 189 24.72 1.45 3.28
CA GLY A 189 25.26 0.52 2.30
C GLY A 189 26.62 -0.05 2.72
N SER A 190 27.09 -1.11 2.05
CA SER A 190 28.36 -1.79 2.39
C SER A 190 29.63 -0.92 2.30
N GLU A 191 29.59 0.25 1.65
CA GLU A 191 30.68 1.24 1.69
C GLU A 191 30.76 2.02 3.01
N GLY A 192 29.76 1.91 3.89
CA GLY A 192 29.66 2.62 5.17
C GLY A 192 28.91 3.96 5.12
N ASN A 193 28.50 4.40 3.93
CA ASN A 193 27.76 5.65 3.73
C ASN A 193 26.24 5.42 3.92
N THR A 194 25.54 6.41 4.45
CA THR A 194 24.06 6.39 4.47
C THR A 194 23.50 6.50 3.06
N THR A 195 22.65 5.55 2.68
CA THR A 195 21.99 5.47 1.37
C THR A 195 20.52 5.88 1.41
N GLN A 196 19.88 5.83 2.58
CA GLN A 196 18.51 6.30 2.82
C GLN A 196 18.43 6.85 4.25
N LEU A 197 17.75 7.98 4.43
CA LEU A 197 17.47 8.56 5.75
C LEU A 197 16.09 9.21 5.72
N TYR A 198 15.23 8.81 6.66
CA TYR A 198 13.87 9.33 6.79
C TYR A 198 13.60 9.73 8.24
N PHE A 199 13.00 10.91 8.43
CA PHE A 199 12.53 11.39 9.72
C PHE A 199 11.17 12.08 9.55
N ALA A 200 10.16 11.46 10.14
CA ALA A 200 8.81 11.99 10.30
C ALA A 200 8.33 11.66 11.73
N ASN A 201 8.55 12.56 12.68
CA ASN A 201 8.11 12.39 14.07
C ASN A 201 7.81 13.75 14.72
N ARG A 202 6.82 13.83 15.61
CA ARG A 202 6.49 15.06 16.37
C ARG A 202 6.85 14.92 17.84
N SER A 203 7.34 15.98 18.48
CA SER A 203 7.45 16.00 19.95
C SER A 203 6.07 15.99 20.59
N LEU A 204 5.78 14.98 21.41
CA LEU A 204 4.50 14.80 22.08
C LEU A 204 4.56 15.19 23.56
N GLN A 205 3.59 15.98 24.02
CA GLN A 205 3.31 16.20 25.44
C GLN A 205 2.03 15.44 25.82
N GLN A 206 2.04 14.72 26.95
CA GLN A 206 0.83 14.08 27.46
C GLN A 206 -0.20 15.15 27.86
N GLY A 207 -1.39 15.10 27.24
CA GLY A 207 -2.54 15.92 27.58
C GLY A 207 -3.55 15.18 28.46
N GLU A 208 -4.79 15.68 28.46
CA GLU A 208 -5.86 15.14 29.31
C GLU A 208 -6.29 13.71 28.90
N PRO A 209 -6.68 12.86 29.87
CA PRO A 209 -7.20 11.53 29.61
C PRO A 209 -8.66 11.57 29.15
N VAL A 210 -8.97 10.85 28.08
CA VAL A 210 -10.32 10.67 27.53
C VAL A 210 -10.74 9.19 27.60
N PRO A 211 -12.02 8.87 27.79
CA PRO A 211 -12.50 7.49 27.72
C PRO A 211 -12.35 6.93 26.29
N VAL A 212 -11.82 5.71 26.16
CA VAL A 212 -11.89 4.96 24.90
C VAL A 212 -12.90 3.81 24.94
N ILE A 213 -13.46 3.49 23.78
CA ILE A 213 -14.31 2.33 23.56
C ILE A 213 -13.55 1.04 23.89
N ASP A 214 -14.24 0.02 24.40
CA ASP A 214 -13.61 -1.27 24.71
C ASP A 214 -13.33 -2.11 23.45
N HIS A 215 -12.50 -3.16 23.60
CA HIS A 215 -12.14 -4.05 22.48
C HIS A 215 -13.34 -4.77 21.82
N THR A 216 -14.48 -4.89 22.48
CA THR A 216 -15.72 -5.47 21.95
C THR A 216 -16.41 -4.48 21.01
N ALA A 217 -16.55 -3.22 21.44
CA ALA A 217 -17.06 -2.14 20.62
C ALA A 217 -16.14 -1.86 19.42
N ALA A 218 -14.83 -1.85 19.64
CA ALA A 218 -13.83 -1.75 18.58
C ALA A 218 -13.96 -2.91 17.57
N LYS A 219 -14.02 -4.17 18.02
CA LYS A 219 -14.21 -5.33 17.13
C LYS A 219 -15.53 -5.29 16.35
N LEU A 220 -16.58 -4.69 16.91
CA LEU A 220 -17.83 -4.48 16.18
C LEU A 220 -17.65 -3.44 15.06
N GLN A 221 -17.08 -2.28 15.36
CA GLN A 221 -16.80 -1.25 14.34
C GLN A 221 -15.83 -1.75 13.25
N CYS A 222 -14.77 -2.48 13.63
CA CYS A 222 -13.88 -3.14 12.66
C CYS A 222 -14.64 -4.13 11.79
N ARG A 223 -15.55 -4.93 12.37
CA ARG A 223 -16.37 -5.89 11.62
C ARG A 223 -17.35 -5.18 10.68
N GLU A 224 -17.94 -4.07 11.09
CA GLU A 224 -18.90 -3.31 10.26
C GLU A 224 -18.19 -2.67 9.06
N LYS A 225 -16.95 -2.17 9.22
CA LYS A 225 -16.15 -1.59 8.12
C LYS A 225 -15.35 -2.62 7.28
N LEU A 226 -15.32 -3.89 7.69
CA LEU A 226 -14.80 -5.03 6.91
C LEU A 226 -15.95 -5.92 6.39
N LEU A 227 -17.20 -5.44 6.44
CA LEU A 227 -18.39 -6.13 5.91
C LEU A 227 -19.32 -5.16 5.17
N SER A 228 -18.77 -4.13 4.53
CA SER A 228 -19.51 -3.15 3.74
C SER A 228 -19.53 -3.45 2.23
N GLY A 229 -18.57 -4.24 1.71
CA GLY A 229 -18.50 -4.62 0.29
C GLY A 229 -19.25 -5.89 -0.09
N GLU A 230 -19.40 -6.11 -1.40
CA GLU A 230 -19.99 -7.36 -1.94
C GLU A 230 -19.12 -8.58 -1.60
N GLN A 231 -17.78 -8.45 -1.71
CA GLN A 231 -16.78 -9.47 -1.31
C GLN A 231 -17.09 -10.08 0.07
N SER A 232 -17.53 -9.23 0.99
CA SER A 232 -17.79 -9.62 2.37
C SER A 232 -18.90 -10.66 2.57
N LYS A 233 -19.72 -10.89 1.54
CA LYS A 233 -20.72 -11.98 1.50
C LYS A 233 -20.08 -13.36 1.33
N ALA A 234 -18.87 -13.44 0.75
CA ALA A 234 -18.07 -14.65 0.64
C ALA A 234 -17.28 -14.98 1.94
N PHE A 235 -17.06 -14.00 2.83
CA PHE A 235 -16.24 -14.17 4.03
C PHE A 235 -16.85 -15.15 5.06
N GLU A 236 -16.49 -16.42 4.94
CA GLU A 236 -16.69 -17.41 5.98
C GLU A 236 -15.75 -17.16 7.19
N LYS A 237 -16.14 -17.69 8.36
CA LYS A 237 -15.27 -17.86 9.56
C LYS A 237 -14.54 -16.60 10.10
N LEU A 238 -14.94 -15.40 9.66
CA LEU A 238 -14.30 -14.10 9.97
C LEU A 238 -13.80 -13.94 11.42
N ASN A 239 -12.49 -13.75 11.56
CA ASN A 239 -11.77 -13.58 12.82
C ASN A 239 -11.08 -12.21 12.87
N ILE A 240 -11.73 -11.23 13.50
CA ILE A 240 -11.22 -9.86 13.64
C ILE A 240 -10.22 -9.75 14.80
N THR A 241 -9.04 -9.19 14.52
CA THR A 241 -8.02 -8.80 15.50
C THR A 241 -8.04 -7.28 15.73
N THR A 242 -7.84 -6.86 16.98
CA THR A 242 -7.70 -5.42 17.32
C THR A 242 -6.52 -5.18 18.25
N GLN A 243 -5.66 -4.23 17.88
CA GLN A 243 -4.55 -3.75 18.69
C GLN A 243 -4.73 -2.27 19.00
N LEU A 244 -4.55 -1.87 20.26
CA LEU A 244 -4.55 -0.47 20.66
C LEU A 244 -3.23 0.19 20.23
N VAL A 245 -3.32 1.33 19.54
CA VAL A 245 -2.21 2.14 19.02
C VAL A 245 -2.50 3.63 19.20
N TYR A 246 -1.51 4.49 18.94
CA TYR A 246 -1.74 5.91 18.61
C TYR A 246 -1.46 6.13 17.12
N PHE A 247 -2.27 6.97 16.47
CA PHE A 247 -2.07 7.32 15.07
C PHE A 247 -1.34 8.67 14.93
N ALA A 248 -0.30 8.70 14.11
CA ALA A 248 0.42 9.89 13.69
C ALA A 248 0.20 10.15 12.18
N PRO A 249 -0.63 11.14 11.81
CA PRO A 249 -0.79 11.56 10.42
C PRO A 249 0.54 12.14 9.88
N SER A 250 0.74 12.15 8.55
CA SER A 250 1.94 12.72 7.90
C SER A 250 2.28 14.13 8.40
N LEU A 251 3.56 14.50 8.33
CA LEU A 251 4.00 15.86 8.66
C LEU A 251 3.54 16.90 7.64
N GLU A 252 3.13 16.50 6.43
CA GLU A 252 2.37 17.32 5.48
C GLU A 252 1.14 17.98 6.13
N MET A 253 0.51 17.28 7.10
CA MET A 253 -0.58 17.83 7.92
C MET A 253 -0.03 18.76 9.02
N THR A 254 0.54 19.89 8.61
CA THR A 254 1.13 20.94 9.46
C THR A 254 0.18 21.56 10.49
N SER A 255 -1.13 21.29 10.40
CA SER A 255 -2.14 21.77 11.34
C SER A 255 -2.46 20.83 12.51
N VAL A 256 -1.90 19.61 12.55
CA VAL A 256 -2.15 18.60 13.59
C VAL A 256 -1.75 19.14 14.97
N LYS A 257 -2.68 19.07 15.94
CA LYS A 257 -2.46 19.53 17.32
C LYS A 257 -2.60 18.42 18.36
N THR A 258 -3.34 17.36 18.02
CA THR A 258 -3.60 16.24 18.93
C THR A 258 -3.38 14.90 18.26
N ILE A 259 -2.68 14.01 18.96
CA ILE A 259 -2.42 12.62 18.61
C ILE A 259 -3.22 11.74 19.57
N GLN A 260 -4.13 10.92 19.04
CA GLN A 260 -5.17 10.23 19.82
C GLN A 260 -5.13 8.70 19.64
N PRO A 261 -5.63 7.94 20.62
CA PRO A 261 -5.64 6.49 20.53
C PRO A 261 -6.59 5.99 19.44
N HIS A 262 -6.17 4.94 18.75
CA HIS A 262 -6.89 4.22 17.71
C HIS A 262 -6.81 2.71 17.98
N TYR A 263 -7.71 1.95 17.37
CA TYR A 263 -7.54 0.53 17.17
C TYR A 263 -7.05 0.27 15.75
N ASP A 264 -5.92 -0.42 15.64
CA ASP A 264 -5.51 -1.13 14.44
C ASP A 264 -6.41 -2.36 14.29
N CYS A 265 -7.24 -2.34 13.26
CA CYS A 265 -8.16 -3.40 12.87
C CYS A 265 -7.57 -4.20 11.71
N GLY A 266 -7.51 -5.51 11.87
CA GLY A 266 -7.23 -6.45 10.79
C GLY A 266 -7.90 -7.79 11.09
N GLY A 267 -7.54 -8.83 10.34
CA GLY A 267 -8.00 -10.17 10.67
C GLY A 267 -7.79 -11.18 9.56
N THR A 268 -8.51 -12.30 9.67
CA THR A 268 -8.60 -13.32 8.64
C THR A 268 -10.05 -13.66 8.33
N ALA A 269 -10.33 -13.93 7.07
CA ALA A 269 -11.56 -14.57 6.61
C ALA A 269 -11.24 -15.96 6.03
N VAL A 270 -12.26 -16.70 5.62
CA VAL A 270 -12.12 -17.77 4.64
C VAL A 270 -12.91 -17.42 3.40
N VAL A 271 -12.27 -17.51 2.24
CA VAL A 271 -12.87 -17.40 0.90
C VAL A 271 -12.59 -18.73 0.20
N ASP A 272 -13.65 -19.37 -0.29
CA ASP A 272 -13.71 -20.67 -1.01
C ASP A 272 -12.91 -21.88 -0.48
N GLY A 273 -12.34 -21.75 0.72
CA GLY A 273 -11.61 -22.77 1.45
C GLY A 273 -10.38 -22.21 2.15
N GLU A 274 -9.75 -21.21 1.53
CA GLU A 274 -8.46 -20.65 1.91
C GLU A 274 -8.54 -19.47 2.88
N ILE A 275 -7.47 -19.28 3.67
CA ILE A 275 -7.43 -18.30 4.76
C ILE A 275 -6.88 -16.97 4.26
N VAL A 276 -7.79 -16.09 3.83
CA VAL A 276 -7.48 -14.74 3.35
C VAL A 276 -7.12 -13.79 4.49
N ASN A 277 -6.09 -12.97 4.30
CA ASN A 277 -5.65 -11.96 5.25
C ASN A 277 -6.17 -10.59 4.83
N LEU A 278 -6.89 -9.94 5.73
CA LEU A 278 -7.58 -8.68 5.44
C LEU A 278 -6.60 -7.50 5.54
N LEU A 279 -6.78 -6.50 4.66
CA LEU A 279 -6.03 -5.24 4.75
C LEU A 279 -6.26 -4.56 6.11
N HIS A 280 -5.20 -3.99 6.68
CA HIS A 280 -5.27 -3.33 7.97
C HIS A 280 -5.76 -1.88 7.87
N GLN A 281 -6.54 -1.45 8.84
CA GLN A 281 -7.13 -0.10 8.90
C GLN A 281 -7.28 0.42 10.33
N LEU A 282 -7.37 1.75 10.47
CA LEU A 282 -7.45 2.43 11.77
C LEU A 282 -8.87 2.89 12.09
N ILE A 283 -9.30 2.64 13.33
CA ILE A 283 -10.56 3.15 13.88
C ILE A 283 -10.26 3.99 15.13
N PRO A 284 -10.67 5.28 15.19
CA PRO A 284 -10.59 6.10 16.40
C PRO A 284 -11.13 5.37 17.64
N ALA A 285 -10.31 5.26 18.68
CA ALA A 285 -10.70 4.61 19.93
C ALA A 285 -11.51 5.55 20.84
N VAL A 286 -11.39 6.86 20.60
CA VAL A 286 -12.22 7.91 21.23
C VAL A 286 -13.55 7.98 20.49
N ASP A 287 -14.66 8.06 21.23
CA ASP A 287 -16.02 8.22 20.68
C ASP A 287 -16.67 9.48 21.28
N SER A 288 -16.19 10.64 20.80
CA SER A 288 -16.62 11.97 21.24
C SER A 288 -16.48 12.96 20.09
N SER A 289 -17.52 13.76 19.83
CA SER A 289 -17.52 14.81 18.80
C SER A 289 -16.60 16.00 19.10
N GLU A 290 -15.91 16.04 20.24
CA GLU A 290 -14.79 16.96 20.44
C GLU A 290 -13.54 16.55 19.64
N TYR A 291 -13.36 15.25 19.39
CA TYR A 291 -12.14 14.66 18.82
C TYR A 291 -12.36 13.94 17.49
N VAL A 292 -13.61 13.65 17.14
CA VAL A 292 -13.97 12.83 15.97
C VAL A 292 -15.10 13.50 15.18
N PRO A 293 -15.00 13.60 13.84
CA PRO A 293 -16.12 14.06 13.02
C PRO A 293 -17.36 13.16 13.15
N GLU A 294 -18.51 13.77 13.44
CA GLU A 294 -19.84 13.22 13.19
C GLU A 294 -20.21 13.54 11.73
N VAL A 295 -20.31 12.49 10.91
CA VAL A 295 -20.54 12.59 9.46
C VAL A 295 -21.91 12.00 9.12
N THR A 296 -22.76 12.76 8.42
CA THR A 296 -24.06 12.27 7.92
C THR A 296 -24.13 12.40 6.40
N LEU A 297 -24.50 11.31 5.73
CA LEU A 297 -24.57 11.17 4.29
C LEU A 297 -26.04 11.04 3.83
N ASP A 298 -26.51 11.99 3.02
CA ASP A 298 -27.76 11.90 2.26
C ASP A 298 -27.45 11.55 0.80
N SER A 299 -28.02 10.47 0.26
CA SER A 299 -27.83 10.06 -1.14
C SER A 299 -29.16 9.78 -1.85
N TRP A 300 -29.24 10.11 -3.14
CA TRP A 300 -30.42 9.85 -3.97
C TRP A 300 -30.08 9.70 -5.46
N PHE A 301 -30.95 9.00 -6.17
CA PHE A 301 -30.89 8.84 -7.63
C PHE A 301 -32.07 9.59 -8.28
N ASP A 302 -31.80 10.38 -9.33
CA ASP A 302 -32.83 11.18 -10.02
C ASP A 302 -33.50 10.47 -11.22
N GLY A 303 -33.04 9.25 -11.55
CA GLY A 303 -33.41 8.51 -12.77
C GLY A 303 -32.30 8.41 -13.80
N LYS A 304 -31.21 9.19 -13.66
CA LYS A 304 -30.01 9.13 -14.49
C LYS A 304 -28.72 9.35 -13.70
N THR A 305 -28.74 10.23 -12.71
CA THR A 305 -27.57 10.72 -11.95
C THR A 305 -27.67 10.26 -10.50
N VAL A 306 -26.57 9.76 -9.96
CA VAL A 306 -26.39 9.62 -8.51
C VAL A 306 -25.99 10.97 -7.96
N ASN A 307 -26.61 11.36 -6.86
CA ASN A 307 -26.34 12.61 -6.17
C ASN A 307 -26.17 12.31 -4.68
N ALA A 308 -25.20 12.96 -4.04
CA ALA A 308 -24.99 12.82 -2.61
C ALA A 308 -24.57 14.13 -1.96
N LYS A 309 -24.84 14.23 -0.65
CA LYS A 309 -24.51 15.36 0.21
C LYS A 309 -24.00 14.87 1.55
N VAL A 310 -22.96 15.52 2.06
CA VAL A 310 -22.43 15.27 3.41
C VAL A 310 -22.61 16.52 4.28
N ASP A 311 -23.03 16.33 5.52
CA ASP A 311 -22.89 17.31 6.60
C ASP A 311 -21.90 16.76 7.64
N ILE A 312 -21.11 17.66 8.22
CA ILE A 312 -20.00 17.34 9.11
C ILE A 312 -20.08 18.23 10.36
N ASN A 313 -20.08 17.60 11.53
CA ASN A 313 -20.03 18.26 12.84
C ASN A 313 -18.91 17.63 13.67
N GLY A 314 -18.41 18.32 14.69
CA GLY A 314 -17.37 17.76 15.57
C GLY A 314 -16.00 17.52 14.91
N GLY A 315 -15.03 17.07 15.72
CA GLY A 315 -13.61 17.04 15.35
C GLY A 315 -13.03 18.45 15.17
N MET A 316 -11.82 18.53 14.58
CA MET A 316 -11.10 19.78 14.35
C MET A 316 -11.17 20.22 12.88
N PRO A 317 -11.88 21.32 12.54
CA PRO A 317 -11.83 21.89 11.20
C PRO A 317 -10.49 22.59 10.91
N PRO A 318 -10.09 22.77 9.64
CA PRO A 318 -10.82 22.41 8.41
C PRO A 318 -10.90 20.89 8.17
N TYR A 319 -11.87 20.47 7.36
CA TYR A 319 -12.02 19.09 6.93
C TYR A 319 -11.58 18.95 5.47
N GLN A 320 -10.85 17.88 5.16
CA GLN A 320 -10.74 17.34 3.81
C GLN A 320 -11.91 16.38 3.58
N ILE A 321 -12.54 16.45 2.41
CA ILE A 321 -13.63 15.58 1.99
C ILE A 321 -13.17 14.91 0.70
N ASP A 322 -13.30 13.59 0.66
CA ASP A 322 -12.97 12.76 -0.51
C ASP A 322 -14.13 11.79 -0.79
N TRP A 323 -14.76 11.92 -1.95
CA TRP A 323 -15.85 11.06 -2.40
C TRP A 323 -15.34 9.87 -3.22
N SER A 324 -15.97 8.71 -3.05
CA SER A 324 -15.69 7.43 -3.74
C SER A 324 -17.01 6.76 -4.18
N ALA A 325 -16.97 5.92 -5.22
CA ALA A 325 -18.17 5.24 -5.74
C ALA A 325 -17.84 3.91 -6.44
N THR A 326 -18.66 2.87 -6.20
CA THR A 326 -18.38 1.51 -6.69
C THR A 326 -18.42 1.34 -8.20
N ARG A 327 -19.07 2.22 -8.94
CA ARG A 327 -19.20 2.12 -10.40
C ARG A 327 -19.01 3.46 -11.09
N ALA A 328 -18.28 4.41 -10.50
CA ALA A 328 -18.05 5.70 -11.15
C ALA A 328 -16.70 6.31 -10.80
N LYS A 329 -15.88 6.55 -11.83
CA LYS A 329 -14.70 7.42 -11.72
C LYS A 329 -15.12 8.88 -11.51
N LEU A 330 -14.69 9.48 -10.41
CA LEU A 330 -15.15 10.80 -9.96
C LEU A 330 -14.08 11.89 -10.24
N GLN A 331 -14.41 12.91 -11.04
CA GLN A 331 -13.46 13.97 -11.42
C GLN A 331 -13.32 15.09 -10.38
N GLU A 332 -14.41 15.47 -9.71
CA GLU A 332 -14.38 16.44 -8.59
C GLU A 332 -14.82 15.72 -7.32
N ARG A 333 -13.83 15.20 -6.57
CA ARG A 333 -14.05 14.38 -5.36
C ARG A 333 -14.08 15.18 -4.05
N ASN A 334 -13.96 16.51 -4.14
CA ASN A 334 -13.93 17.42 -2.99
C ASN A 334 -15.22 18.24 -2.85
N GLY A 335 -15.50 18.71 -1.63
CA GLY A 335 -16.68 19.53 -1.32
C GLY A 335 -17.86 18.74 -0.74
N SER A 336 -18.86 19.45 -0.19
CA SER A 336 -19.94 18.84 0.60
C SER A 336 -21.06 18.18 -0.20
N THR A 337 -20.97 18.15 -1.54
CA THR A 337 -21.95 17.53 -2.44
C THR A 337 -21.27 16.99 -3.68
N ILE A 338 -21.70 15.84 -4.18
CA ILE A 338 -21.25 15.28 -5.46
C ILE A 338 -22.44 14.83 -6.33
N SER A 339 -22.24 14.80 -7.65
CA SER A 339 -23.22 14.36 -8.63
C SER A 339 -22.50 13.67 -9.79
N PHE A 340 -22.83 12.40 -10.08
CA PHE A 340 -22.12 11.58 -11.06
C PHE A 340 -23.02 10.59 -11.80
N TYR A 341 -22.49 10.04 -12.91
CA TYR A 341 -23.15 9.01 -13.70
C TYR A 341 -22.47 7.66 -13.45
N PRO A 342 -23.19 6.63 -12.96
CA PRO A 342 -22.67 5.27 -12.89
C PRO A 342 -22.26 4.77 -14.29
N GLN A 343 -21.03 4.26 -14.38
CA GLN A 343 -20.53 3.46 -15.48
C GLN A 343 -21.25 2.11 -15.52
N GLN A 344 -21.24 1.49 -16.69
CA GLN A 344 -21.81 0.16 -16.93
C GLN A 344 -20.78 -0.61 -17.73
N ARG A 345 -20.09 -1.53 -17.05
CA ARG A 345 -19.28 -2.57 -17.67
C ARG A 345 -20.19 -3.70 -18.16
N ASP A 346 -21.05 -4.19 -17.27
CA ASP A 346 -22.20 -5.04 -17.62
C ASP A 346 -23.52 -4.68 -16.89
N GLY A 347 -24.62 -5.34 -17.30
CA GLY A 347 -26.00 -4.93 -17.03
C GLY A 347 -26.65 -5.40 -15.72
N ILE A 348 -27.15 -4.42 -14.94
CA ILE A 348 -27.80 -4.55 -13.61
C ILE A 348 -26.81 -4.84 -12.46
N SER A 349 -26.78 -3.92 -11.48
CA SER A 349 -26.03 -4.05 -10.22
C SER A 349 -26.54 -3.01 -9.22
N GLU A 350 -26.19 -3.16 -7.93
CA GLU A 350 -26.26 -2.06 -6.96
C GLU A 350 -25.13 -1.04 -7.18
N GLU A 351 -25.22 0.12 -6.54
CA GLU A 351 -24.19 1.17 -6.53
C GLU A 351 -24.06 1.70 -5.11
N SER A 352 -22.87 1.89 -4.59
CA SER A 352 -22.63 2.64 -3.35
C SER A 352 -21.93 3.97 -3.63
N VAL A 353 -22.24 4.96 -2.81
CA VAL A 353 -21.49 6.21 -2.74
C VAL A 353 -20.93 6.35 -1.33
N SER A 354 -19.63 6.61 -1.24
CA SER A 354 -18.86 6.69 -0.01
C SER A 354 -18.23 8.07 0.13
N VAL A 355 -18.12 8.55 1.36
CA VAL A 355 -17.43 9.80 1.69
C VAL A 355 -16.46 9.61 2.84
N THR A 356 -15.18 9.91 2.57
CA THR A 356 -14.11 9.96 3.57
C THR A 356 -13.93 11.40 4.00
N VAL A 357 -14.16 11.66 5.28
CA VAL A 357 -13.92 12.96 5.93
C VAL A 357 -12.69 12.83 6.82
N THR A 358 -11.68 13.66 6.57
CA THR A 358 -10.46 13.75 7.38
C THR A 358 -10.40 15.12 8.07
N ASP A 359 -10.22 15.16 9.38
CA ASP A 359 -10.10 16.42 10.14
C ASP A 359 -8.66 16.97 10.15
N ALA A 360 -8.45 18.16 10.71
CA ALA A 360 -7.15 18.83 10.76
C ALA A 360 -6.10 18.14 11.66
N ASN A 361 -6.52 17.14 12.46
CA ASN A 361 -5.65 16.22 13.20
C ASN A 361 -5.49 14.86 12.50
N GLY A 362 -5.94 14.72 11.25
CA GLY A 362 -5.89 13.48 10.48
C GLY A 362 -6.91 12.42 10.90
N ILE A 363 -7.94 12.79 11.67
CA ILE A 363 -8.94 11.83 12.16
C ILE A 363 -9.96 11.56 11.06
N GLN A 364 -10.02 10.29 10.63
CA GLN A 364 -10.85 9.85 9.51
C GLN A 364 -12.17 9.22 9.96
N ARG A 365 -13.23 9.56 9.22
CA ARG A 365 -14.50 8.81 9.21
C ARG A 365 -14.95 8.59 7.76
N VAL A 366 -15.30 7.35 7.45
CA VAL A 366 -15.88 6.93 6.18
C VAL A 366 -17.36 6.64 6.42
N VAL A 367 -18.24 7.13 5.54
CA VAL A 367 -19.67 6.78 5.55
C VAL A 367 -20.10 6.41 4.13
N THR A 368 -20.80 5.28 4.00
CA THR A 368 -21.23 4.69 2.73
C THR A 368 -22.76 4.60 2.69
N ALA A 369 -23.36 4.82 1.52
CA ALA A 369 -24.78 4.65 1.30
C ALA A 369 -25.05 3.88 0.00
N ASN A 370 -25.74 2.74 0.12
CA ASN A 370 -26.06 1.86 -0.99
C ASN A 370 -27.38 2.27 -1.66
N LEU A 371 -27.37 2.28 -3.00
CA LEU A 371 -28.47 2.67 -3.87
C LEU A 371 -28.99 1.41 -4.60
N PRO A 372 -30.31 1.14 -4.55
CA PRO A 372 -30.84 -0.18 -4.92
C PRO A 372 -30.82 -0.44 -6.43
N ALA A 373 -30.44 -1.65 -6.84
CA ALA A 373 -30.09 -2.07 -8.22
C ALA A 373 -31.07 -1.72 -9.37
N ASN A 374 -32.29 -1.26 -9.05
CA ASN A 374 -33.30 -0.87 -10.02
C ASN A 374 -32.97 0.43 -10.79
N LEU A 375 -31.83 1.09 -10.50
CA LEU A 375 -31.36 2.32 -11.15
C LEU A 375 -31.29 2.17 -12.69
N VAL A 376 -30.90 0.98 -13.17
CA VAL A 376 -30.64 0.69 -14.59
C VAL A 376 -31.69 -0.24 -15.20
N SER A 377 -32.98 0.11 -15.08
CA SER A 377 -34.07 -0.63 -15.77
C SER A 377 -34.87 0.20 -16.79
N GLN A 378 -34.55 1.49 -16.99
CA GLN A 378 -35.32 2.40 -17.86
C GLN A 378 -34.52 3.22 -18.88
N HIS A 379 -33.31 2.80 -19.26
CA HIS A 379 -32.74 3.19 -20.55
C HIS A 379 -33.00 2.14 -21.63
N ASN A 380 -34.25 2.12 -22.10
CA ASN A 380 -34.67 1.40 -23.29
C ASN A 380 -33.85 1.88 -24.51
N GLU A 381 -33.23 0.97 -25.28
CA GLU A 381 -32.28 1.30 -26.37
C GLU A 381 -32.84 2.23 -27.47
N SER A 382 -34.16 2.39 -27.51
CA SER A 382 -34.88 3.11 -28.56
C SER A 382 -34.89 4.63 -28.39
N ALA A 383 -33.79 5.31 -28.75
CA ALA A 383 -33.83 6.58 -29.53
C ALA A 383 -32.45 7.21 -29.76
N ILE A 384 -31.61 7.29 -28.73
CA ILE A 384 -30.43 8.20 -28.74
C ILE A 384 -29.18 7.49 -29.28
N SER A 385 -28.91 6.26 -28.85
CA SER A 385 -27.77 5.44 -29.31
C SER A 385 -27.91 4.85 -30.73
N ARG A 386 -28.74 5.46 -31.59
CA ARG A 386 -28.84 5.16 -33.03
C ARG A 386 -28.87 6.38 -33.95
N PHE A 387 -28.81 7.60 -33.41
CA PHE A 387 -28.74 8.82 -34.21
C PHE A 387 -27.43 9.60 -34.07
N PHE A 388 -26.64 9.35 -33.01
CA PHE A 388 -25.29 9.92 -32.88
C PHE A 388 -24.19 8.93 -33.29
N THR A 389 -24.38 7.64 -32.98
CA THR A 389 -23.38 6.55 -33.11
C THR A 389 -22.97 6.14 -34.54
N ASN A 390 -23.59 6.71 -35.59
CA ASN A 390 -23.25 6.42 -36.99
C ASN A 390 -22.78 7.66 -37.78
N ALA A 391 -22.93 8.86 -37.22
CA ALA A 391 -22.59 10.12 -37.88
C ALA A 391 -21.52 10.90 -37.10
N VAL A 392 -21.51 10.81 -35.77
CA VAL A 392 -20.39 11.30 -34.95
C VAL A 392 -19.23 10.33 -35.03
N THR A 393 -19.45 9.03 -34.87
CA THR A 393 -18.38 8.01 -34.92
C THR A 393 -17.61 8.05 -36.24
N ALA A 394 -18.29 8.07 -37.40
CA ALA A 394 -17.65 8.24 -38.71
C ALA A 394 -16.93 9.60 -38.93
N MET A 395 -17.15 10.58 -38.05
CA MET A 395 -16.41 11.86 -38.01
C MET A 395 -15.41 11.95 -36.84
N LEU A 396 -15.39 10.96 -35.94
CA LEU A 396 -14.43 10.80 -34.84
C LEU A 396 -13.36 9.78 -35.22
N GLU A 397 -13.69 8.71 -35.93
CA GLU A 397 -12.77 7.78 -36.63
C GLU A 397 -11.79 8.48 -37.59
N THR A 398 -12.05 9.76 -37.91
CA THR A 398 -11.18 10.60 -38.75
C THR A 398 -10.48 11.73 -37.98
N LEU A 399 -10.66 11.82 -36.66
CA LEU A 399 -10.11 12.87 -35.78
C LEU A 399 -9.59 12.38 -34.41
N ILE A 400 -9.84 11.14 -34.02
CA ILE A 400 -9.29 10.45 -32.86
C ILE A 400 -8.79 9.08 -33.36
N PRO A 401 -7.55 8.66 -33.03
CA PRO A 401 -7.11 7.28 -33.24
C PRO A 401 -8.07 6.28 -32.55
N ALA A 402 -8.21 5.07 -33.09
CA ALA A 402 -9.14 4.10 -32.55
C ALA A 402 -8.78 3.72 -31.09
N VAL A 403 -9.80 3.38 -30.29
CA VAL A 403 -9.67 2.76 -28.96
C VAL A 403 -9.35 1.26 -29.11
N GLU A 404 -8.43 0.96 -30.03
CA GLU A 404 -8.02 -0.37 -30.52
C GLU A 404 -6.52 -0.39 -30.87
N ALA A 405 -5.74 0.59 -30.38
CA ALA A 405 -4.28 0.61 -30.51
C ALA A 405 -3.66 -0.18 -29.36
N ILE A 406 -3.30 -1.44 -29.61
CA ILE A 406 -2.42 -2.24 -28.74
C ILE A 406 -1.04 -1.57 -28.70
N GLY A 407 -0.50 -1.31 -27.51
CA GLY A 407 0.65 -0.44 -27.31
C GLY A 407 0.55 0.93 -28.04
N GLY A 408 1.69 1.57 -28.25
CA GLY A 408 1.83 2.77 -29.08
C GLY A 408 1.80 4.11 -28.32
N ILE A 409 1.68 4.05 -27.00
CA ILE A 409 1.56 5.14 -26.05
C ILE A 409 1.97 4.65 -24.66
N THR A 410 2.79 5.41 -23.94
CA THR A 410 3.04 5.15 -22.51
C THR A 410 1.76 5.33 -21.68
N ASP A 411 1.38 4.32 -20.91
CA ASP A 411 0.05 4.17 -20.33
C ASP A 411 -0.01 3.34 -19.01
N TYR A 412 -1.22 3.03 -18.52
CA TYR A 412 -1.46 2.20 -17.33
C TYR A 412 -2.91 1.70 -17.19
N GLY A 413 -3.09 0.69 -16.34
CA GLY A 413 -4.36 0.18 -15.83
C GLY A 413 -4.48 0.28 -14.29
N THR A 414 -5.71 0.29 -13.78
CA THR A 414 -5.99 0.20 -12.32
C THR A 414 -7.22 -0.64 -12.00
N GLU A 415 -7.14 -1.46 -10.95
CA GLU A 415 -8.23 -2.29 -10.41
C GLU A 415 -8.27 -2.18 -8.88
N ASN A 416 -9.41 -1.79 -8.28
CA ASN A 416 -9.61 -1.73 -6.82
C ASN A 416 -10.78 -2.62 -6.39
N ALA A 417 -10.44 -3.79 -5.85
CA ALA A 417 -11.38 -4.81 -5.39
C ALA A 417 -11.84 -4.63 -3.92
N VAL A 418 -11.71 -3.44 -3.33
CA VAL A 418 -12.12 -3.15 -1.93
C VAL A 418 -12.67 -1.72 -1.73
N THR A 419 -13.19 -1.10 -2.80
CA THR A 419 -13.69 0.29 -2.78
C THR A 419 -14.80 0.52 -1.75
N ASN A 420 -15.64 -0.49 -1.47
CA ASN A 420 -16.68 -0.38 -0.44
C ASN A 420 -16.15 -0.34 1.00
N GLU A 421 -14.90 -0.70 1.23
CA GLU A 421 -14.32 -0.90 2.58
C GLU A 421 -13.30 0.18 2.93
N PHE A 422 -12.56 0.68 1.93
CA PHE A 422 -11.51 1.69 2.10
C PHE A 422 -11.61 2.91 1.16
N GLY A 423 -12.52 2.91 0.18
CA GLY A 423 -12.64 3.94 -0.85
C GLY A 423 -11.60 3.80 -1.97
N ASP A 424 -11.38 4.89 -2.71
CA ASP A 424 -10.53 4.93 -3.91
C ASP A 424 -9.01 4.90 -3.53
N LEU A 425 -8.51 3.77 -3.04
CA LEU A 425 -7.10 3.57 -2.68
C LEU A 425 -6.15 3.71 -3.89
N GLU A 426 -6.65 3.48 -5.10
CA GLU A 426 -5.95 3.62 -6.38
C GLU A 426 -5.81 5.07 -6.85
N GLN A 427 -6.66 6.01 -6.40
CA GLN A 427 -6.76 7.31 -7.06
C GLN A 427 -5.47 8.16 -6.96
N GLY A 428 -4.69 8.02 -5.88
CA GLY A 428 -3.40 8.71 -5.77
C GLY A 428 -2.45 8.37 -6.93
N PHE A 429 -2.46 7.11 -7.38
CA PHE A 429 -1.73 6.65 -8.55
C PHE A 429 -2.31 7.27 -9.83
N ILE A 430 -3.63 7.16 -10.03
CA ILE A 430 -4.37 7.70 -11.18
C ILE A 430 -4.08 9.20 -11.40
N ASP A 431 -4.26 10.03 -10.36
CA ASP A 431 -4.02 11.47 -10.41
C ASP A 431 -2.57 11.79 -10.80
N ARG A 432 -1.63 10.98 -10.34
CA ARG A 432 -0.19 11.20 -10.53
C ARG A 432 0.32 10.71 -11.90
N MET A 433 -0.26 9.65 -12.44
CA MET A 433 -0.02 9.16 -13.80
C MET A 433 -0.60 10.15 -14.83
N GLN A 434 -1.86 10.56 -14.67
CA GLN A 434 -2.51 11.55 -15.57
C GLN A 434 -1.80 12.90 -15.56
N SER A 435 -1.33 13.39 -14.40
CA SER A 435 -0.59 14.66 -14.31
C SER A 435 0.83 14.60 -14.90
N ALA A 436 1.40 13.41 -15.11
CA ALA A 436 2.59 13.21 -15.95
C ALA A 436 2.28 13.13 -17.45
N GLY A 437 1.01 13.01 -17.83
CA GLY A 437 0.58 12.80 -19.22
C GLY A 437 0.63 11.34 -19.67
N VAL A 438 0.67 10.38 -18.73
CA VAL A 438 0.57 8.94 -19.00
C VAL A 438 -0.90 8.61 -19.28
N THR A 439 -1.17 7.77 -20.28
CA THR A 439 -2.55 7.47 -20.72
C THR A 439 -3.20 6.44 -19.80
N GLU A 440 -4.48 6.61 -19.49
CA GLU A 440 -5.25 5.57 -18.79
C GLU A 440 -5.93 4.66 -19.81
N ARG A 441 -5.69 3.35 -19.71
CA ARG A 441 -6.32 2.31 -20.53
C ARG A 441 -7.64 1.86 -19.94
N PHE A 442 -7.62 1.51 -18.65
CA PHE A 442 -8.79 1.17 -17.86
C PHE A 442 -8.61 1.61 -16.41
N SER A 443 -9.74 1.76 -15.72
CA SER A 443 -9.79 2.06 -14.28
C SER A 443 -11.10 1.51 -13.73
N TRP A 444 -10.99 0.43 -12.98
CA TRP A 444 -12.12 -0.33 -12.45
C TRP A 444 -12.07 -0.40 -10.92
N SER A 445 -13.23 -0.29 -10.29
CA SER A 445 -13.37 -0.16 -8.84
C SER A 445 -14.58 -0.97 -8.37
N GLY A 446 -14.55 -1.47 -7.13
CA GLY A 446 -15.58 -2.31 -6.52
C GLY A 446 -16.02 -3.46 -7.44
N THR A 447 -17.34 -3.63 -7.60
CA THR A 447 -17.98 -4.62 -8.49
C THR A 447 -17.69 -4.49 -10.00
N LEU A 448 -16.84 -3.55 -10.42
CA LEU A 448 -16.31 -3.47 -11.79
C LEU A 448 -14.92 -4.09 -11.94
N ALA A 449 -14.20 -4.29 -10.83
CA ALA A 449 -12.91 -4.95 -10.78
C ALA A 449 -13.12 -6.48 -10.83
N TRP A 450 -12.55 -7.16 -11.83
CA TRP A 450 -12.85 -8.55 -12.16
C TRP A 450 -11.58 -9.38 -12.39
N GLU A 451 -11.50 -10.57 -11.78
CA GLU A 451 -10.36 -11.49 -11.97
C GLU A 451 -10.11 -11.88 -13.44
N GLN A 452 -11.16 -11.88 -14.28
CA GLN A 452 -11.02 -12.19 -15.70
C GLN A 452 -10.05 -11.24 -16.40
N ASP A 453 -9.92 -9.99 -15.92
CA ASP A 453 -8.95 -9.03 -16.45
C ASP A 453 -7.49 -9.45 -16.23
N PHE A 454 -7.25 -10.51 -15.45
CA PHE A 454 -5.94 -11.08 -15.13
C PHE A 454 -5.75 -12.51 -15.67
N LYS A 455 -6.80 -13.20 -16.14
CA LYS A 455 -6.79 -14.61 -16.62
C LYS A 455 -6.66 -14.69 -18.16
N ALA A 456 -5.86 -15.64 -18.66
CA ALA A 456 -5.49 -16.03 -20.05
C ALA A 456 -6.44 -15.76 -21.25
N SER A 457 -7.74 -15.63 -20.97
CA SER A 457 -8.80 -15.49 -21.98
C SER A 457 -9.24 -14.06 -22.24
N GLN A 458 -8.76 -13.12 -21.41
CA GLN A 458 -9.29 -11.76 -21.28
C GLN A 458 -8.24 -10.74 -20.82
N ASP A 459 -7.19 -11.16 -20.11
CA ASP A 459 -6.04 -10.35 -19.68
C ASP A 459 -5.44 -9.49 -20.80
N SER A 460 -5.30 -10.06 -22.00
CA SER A 460 -4.84 -9.39 -23.20
C SER A 460 -5.79 -8.26 -23.65
N ASN A 461 -7.03 -8.16 -23.15
CA ASN A 461 -7.89 -6.98 -23.39
C ASN A 461 -7.69 -5.89 -22.31
N TRP A 462 -7.10 -6.23 -21.17
CA TRP A 462 -7.05 -5.42 -19.95
C TRP A 462 -5.62 -5.25 -19.45
N ILE A 463 -5.14 -6.04 -18.47
CA ILE A 463 -3.81 -5.79 -17.86
C ILE A 463 -2.67 -5.89 -18.88
N ASP A 464 -2.71 -6.87 -19.79
CA ASP A 464 -1.70 -7.11 -20.82
C ASP A 464 -2.00 -6.34 -22.12
N ASN A 465 -2.41 -5.09 -21.90
CA ASN A 465 -2.64 -4.05 -22.88
C ASN A 465 -2.30 -2.68 -22.24
N THR A 466 -1.40 -2.70 -21.24
CA THR A 466 -0.90 -1.56 -20.45
C THR A 466 0.56 -1.76 -20.05
N ASP A 467 1.41 -0.72 -20.04
CA ASP A 467 2.79 -0.80 -19.51
C ASP A 467 2.81 -1.31 -18.03
N MET A 468 1.82 -0.85 -17.25
CA MET A 468 1.77 -0.94 -15.80
C MET A 468 0.34 -1.11 -15.30
N THR A 469 0.07 -2.15 -14.51
CA THR A 469 -1.19 -2.29 -13.78
C THR A 469 -0.97 -2.17 -12.27
N PHE A 470 -1.74 -1.28 -11.62
CA PHE A 470 -1.78 -1.16 -10.15
C PHE A 470 -3.11 -1.69 -9.60
N TYR A 471 -3.04 -2.76 -8.81
CA TYR A 471 -4.18 -3.44 -8.20
C TYR A 471 -4.23 -3.21 -6.68
N VAL A 472 -5.44 -3.13 -6.12
CA VAL A 472 -5.69 -3.08 -4.68
C VAL A 472 -6.74 -4.11 -4.29
N GLY A 473 -6.45 -4.93 -3.27
CA GLY A 473 -7.40 -5.93 -2.80
C GLY A 473 -6.97 -6.70 -1.56
N HIS A 474 -7.77 -7.71 -1.20
CA HIS A 474 -7.39 -8.70 -0.19
C HIS A 474 -6.55 -9.81 -0.80
N GLY A 475 -5.79 -10.52 0.06
CA GLY A 475 -4.79 -11.47 -0.42
C GLY A 475 -4.39 -12.51 0.61
N TYR A 476 -3.73 -13.54 0.08
CA TYR A 476 -3.22 -14.65 0.85
C TYR A 476 -1.96 -15.22 0.18
N GLY A 477 -1.37 -16.27 0.74
CA GLY A 477 -0.12 -16.79 0.19
C GLY A 477 -0.22 -17.30 -1.25
N GLY A 478 -1.41 -17.74 -1.69
CA GLY A 478 -1.65 -18.34 -3.00
C GLY A 478 -2.34 -17.46 -4.04
N GLY A 479 -2.80 -16.24 -3.71
CA GLY A 479 -3.64 -15.45 -4.62
C GLY A 479 -4.22 -14.17 -4.00
N PHE A 480 -5.12 -13.53 -4.73
CA PHE A 480 -5.85 -12.31 -4.34
C PHE A 480 -7.33 -12.32 -4.79
N THR A 481 -8.17 -11.44 -4.23
CA THR A 481 -9.64 -11.64 -4.24
C THR A 481 -10.43 -10.40 -4.70
N PHE A 482 -11.55 -10.60 -5.39
CA PHE A 482 -12.35 -9.57 -6.08
C PHE A 482 -13.70 -9.26 -5.40
N GLU A 483 -14.32 -8.10 -5.65
CA GLU A 483 -15.65 -7.81 -5.06
C GLU A 483 -16.79 -8.59 -5.72
N ASP A 484 -16.63 -8.94 -6.98
CA ASP A 484 -17.64 -9.66 -7.78
C ASP A 484 -17.19 -11.10 -8.05
N ASN A 485 -18.07 -12.06 -7.78
CA ASN A 485 -17.91 -13.48 -8.11
C ASN A 485 -19.01 -13.99 -9.06
N SER A 486 -19.47 -13.11 -9.94
CA SER A 486 -20.47 -13.43 -10.98
C SER A 486 -19.86 -13.55 -12.38
N HIS A 487 -18.61 -13.09 -12.56
CA HIS A 487 -17.87 -13.22 -13.82
C HIS A 487 -17.04 -14.51 -13.86
N ASP A 488 -16.42 -14.95 -12.76
CA ASP A 488 -15.91 -16.33 -12.59
C ASP A 488 -16.10 -16.86 -11.15
N ASP A 489 -15.10 -16.84 -10.24
CA ASP A 489 -15.24 -17.38 -8.86
C ASP A 489 -14.98 -16.39 -7.71
N GLY A 490 -14.39 -15.22 -7.97
CA GLY A 490 -14.06 -14.19 -6.98
C GLY A 490 -12.58 -14.17 -6.57
N THR A 491 -11.76 -15.04 -7.16
CA THR A 491 -10.33 -15.16 -6.87
C THR A 491 -9.46 -15.14 -8.13
N LEU A 492 -8.23 -14.68 -7.96
CA LEU A 492 -7.13 -15.07 -8.83
C LEU A 492 -6.12 -15.84 -7.99
N ASP A 493 -6.01 -17.13 -8.26
CA ASP A 493 -5.00 -18.01 -7.69
C ASP A 493 -3.74 -18.03 -8.57
N HIS A 494 -2.62 -18.49 -8.01
CA HIS A 494 -1.32 -18.39 -8.65
C HIS A 494 -1.10 -19.31 -9.87
N ASP A 495 -2.10 -20.07 -10.31
CA ASP A 495 -2.08 -20.93 -11.50
C ASP A 495 -3.28 -20.68 -12.45
N ASP A 496 -3.86 -19.47 -12.38
CA ASP A 496 -4.97 -18.99 -13.23
C ASP A 496 -4.52 -18.22 -14.49
N ALA A 497 -3.27 -17.73 -14.55
CA ALA A 497 -2.72 -16.90 -15.62
C ALA A 497 -1.35 -17.43 -16.14
N THR A 498 -1.26 -18.76 -16.21
CA THR A 498 -0.05 -19.49 -16.58
C THR A 498 0.32 -19.29 -18.05
N ASP A 499 1.56 -18.86 -18.25
CA ASP A 499 2.23 -18.45 -19.49
C ASP A 499 1.69 -17.12 -20.09
N ASP A 500 0.89 -16.34 -19.36
CA ASP A 500 0.18 -15.15 -19.92
C ASP A 500 0.84 -13.78 -19.64
N TRP A 501 1.24 -13.45 -18.40
CA TRP A 501 1.55 -12.04 -18.10
C TRP A 501 2.81 -11.51 -18.81
N GLY A 502 2.59 -10.47 -19.62
CA GLY A 502 3.59 -9.86 -20.49
C GLY A 502 3.72 -10.53 -21.86
N ASP A 503 2.82 -11.46 -22.23
CA ASP A 503 2.61 -11.94 -23.62
C ASP A 503 2.66 -10.77 -24.63
N LYS A 504 2.21 -9.58 -24.23
CA LYS A 504 1.93 -8.49 -25.16
C LYS A 504 2.39 -7.07 -24.79
N ASP A 505 2.12 -6.55 -23.60
CA ASP A 505 2.26 -5.11 -23.25
C ASP A 505 2.69 -4.88 -21.77
N LEU A 506 2.44 -5.82 -20.85
CA LEU A 506 2.59 -5.62 -19.39
C LEU A 506 3.99 -5.90 -18.88
N GLU A 507 4.71 -4.82 -18.55
CA GLU A 507 6.04 -4.91 -17.94
C GLU A 507 5.96 -4.98 -16.42
N TRP A 508 4.98 -4.32 -15.79
CA TRP A 508 4.97 -4.15 -14.33
C TRP A 508 3.57 -4.35 -13.70
N LEU A 509 3.46 -5.34 -12.81
CA LEU A 509 2.23 -5.62 -12.06
C LEU A 509 2.42 -5.36 -10.56
N ALA A 510 1.73 -4.34 -10.05
CA ALA A 510 1.88 -3.86 -8.67
C ALA A 510 0.64 -4.17 -7.82
N LEU A 511 0.77 -5.10 -6.87
CA LEU A 511 -0.32 -5.64 -6.05
C LEU A 511 -0.28 -5.07 -4.62
N LEU A 512 -1.13 -4.08 -4.31
CA LEU A 512 -1.40 -3.66 -2.93
C LEU A 512 -2.35 -4.67 -2.27
N SER A 513 -1.82 -5.86 -2.00
CA SER A 513 -2.55 -7.00 -1.44
C SER A 513 -1.69 -7.81 -0.46
N CYS A 514 -2.34 -8.40 0.55
CA CYS A 514 -1.67 -9.04 1.68
C CYS A 514 -1.04 -10.40 1.30
N GLN A 515 0.22 -10.61 1.68
CA GLN A 515 0.90 -11.92 1.64
C GLN A 515 1.02 -12.63 0.27
N VAL A 516 0.59 -12.05 -0.85
CA VAL A 516 0.70 -12.65 -2.20
C VAL A 516 2.13 -13.14 -2.49
N LEU A 517 3.13 -12.33 -2.10
CA LEU A 517 4.55 -12.63 -2.19
C LEU A 517 5.14 -13.09 -0.84
N LYS A 518 4.44 -13.98 -0.13
CA LYS A 518 4.99 -14.72 1.04
C LYS A 518 6.06 -15.73 0.63
N ASP A 519 7.05 -15.96 1.50
CA ASP A 519 8.16 -16.89 1.22
C ASP A 519 7.68 -18.34 1.01
N ASP A 520 6.96 -18.90 1.98
CA ASP A 520 6.34 -20.23 1.91
C ASP A 520 4.82 -20.10 2.04
N TRP A 521 4.09 -20.80 1.16
CA TRP A 521 2.67 -21.07 1.30
C TRP A 521 2.41 -22.52 0.90
N SER A 522 1.72 -23.28 1.76
CA SER A 522 1.42 -24.71 1.55
C SER A 522 2.62 -25.61 1.21
N GLY A 523 3.85 -25.20 1.53
CA GLY A 523 5.09 -25.91 1.19
C GLY A 523 5.66 -25.59 -0.20
N MET A 524 5.12 -24.57 -0.89
CA MET A 524 5.62 -24.03 -2.16
C MET A 524 6.30 -22.68 -1.90
N SER A 525 7.49 -22.48 -2.49
CA SER A 525 8.19 -21.19 -2.41
C SER A 525 7.45 -20.11 -3.19
N ARG A 526 7.79 -18.83 -2.95
CA ARG A 526 7.36 -17.69 -3.78
C ARG A 526 7.54 -17.94 -5.28
N PHE A 527 8.66 -18.54 -5.65
CA PHE A 527 9.01 -18.85 -7.03
C PHE A 527 8.12 -19.98 -7.54
N ASP A 528 7.94 -21.06 -6.77
CA ASP A 528 7.11 -22.20 -7.19
C ASP A 528 5.63 -21.88 -7.42
N ARG A 529 5.15 -20.73 -6.92
CA ARG A 529 3.78 -20.26 -7.11
C ARG A 529 3.65 -19.31 -8.30
N TRP A 530 4.53 -18.31 -8.42
CA TRP A 530 4.39 -17.24 -9.41
C TRP A 530 5.30 -17.38 -10.65
N LYS A 531 6.15 -18.41 -10.75
CA LYS A 531 7.19 -18.51 -11.80
C LYS A 531 6.67 -18.70 -13.23
N GLN A 532 5.51 -19.33 -13.37
CA GLN A 532 4.91 -19.66 -14.66
C GLN A 532 3.91 -18.59 -15.13
N GLU A 533 3.62 -17.57 -14.32
CA GLU A 533 2.78 -16.42 -14.71
C GLU A 533 3.65 -15.32 -15.37
N PHE A 534 4.66 -15.67 -16.18
CA PHE A 534 5.65 -14.75 -16.76
C PHE A 534 6.02 -15.15 -18.21
N ASP A 535 5.45 -14.52 -19.24
CA ASP A 535 5.97 -14.57 -20.63
C ASP A 535 6.35 -13.17 -21.17
N GLY A 536 6.83 -12.31 -20.28
CA GLY A 536 7.34 -10.99 -20.63
C GLY A 536 7.39 -10.02 -19.46
N LEU A 537 6.58 -10.24 -18.42
CA LEU A 537 6.51 -9.41 -17.21
C LEU A 537 7.89 -9.14 -16.61
N HIS A 538 8.26 -7.87 -16.46
CA HIS A 538 9.57 -7.47 -15.91
C HIS A 538 9.57 -7.55 -14.38
N LEU A 539 8.51 -7.08 -13.71
CA LEU A 539 8.40 -7.03 -12.25
C LEU A 539 6.99 -7.37 -11.75
N LEU A 540 6.91 -8.31 -10.80
CA LEU A 540 5.75 -8.52 -9.92
C LEU A 540 6.05 -7.92 -8.54
N LEU A 541 5.25 -6.94 -8.10
CA LEU A 541 5.45 -6.20 -6.86
C LEU A 541 4.31 -6.49 -5.87
N GLY A 542 4.65 -6.70 -4.59
CA GLY A 542 3.69 -7.12 -3.57
C GLY A 542 4.26 -7.17 -2.16
N PHE A 543 3.68 -8.01 -1.29
CA PHE A 543 4.04 -8.12 0.13
C PHE A 543 4.18 -9.58 0.62
N HIS A 544 5.09 -9.81 1.56
CA HIS A 544 5.19 -11.05 2.35
C HIS A 544 4.27 -11.02 3.58
N THR A 545 4.08 -9.83 4.17
CA THR A 545 3.21 -9.57 5.33
C THR A 545 1.84 -9.09 4.88
N ASN A 546 0.96 -8.78 5.85
CA ASN A 546 -0.16 -7.88 5.60
C ASN A 546 0.36 -6.47 5.25
N ALA A 547 -0.47 -5.71 4.55
CA ALA A 547 -0.29 -4.29 4.27
C ALA A 547 -1.47 -3.48 4.88
N TYR A 548 -1.27 -2.17 5.02
CA TYR A 548 -2.26 -1.22 5.52
C TYR A 548 -2.88 -0.44 4.36
N ALA A 549 -4.20 -0.29 4.39
CA ALA A 549 -4.98 0.51 3.47
C ALA A 549 -4.81 2.01 3.77
N TRP A 550 -3.71 2.62 3.27
CA TRP A 550 -3.42 4.05 3.41
C TRP A 550 -3.48 4.74 2.04
N ASN A 551 -4.41 5.68 1.87
CA ASN A 551 -4.68 6.38 0.59
C ASN A 551 -3.47 7.15 0.02
N SER A 552 -2.43 7.42 0.82
CA SER A 552 -1.19 8.08 0.39
C SER A 552 -0.21 7.16 -0.35
N PHE A 553 -0.29 5.83 -0.16
CA PHE A 553 0.70 4.88 -0.68
C PHE A 553 0.76 4.84 -2.21
N SER A 554 -0.40 4.81 -2.89
CA SER A 554 -0.49 4.66 -4.34
C SER A 554 0.04 5.88 -5.11
N GLY A 555 -0.23 7.09 -4.59
CA GLY A 555 0.31 8.34 -5.13
C GLY A 555 1.80 8.52 -4.87
N GLU A 556 2.29 8.08 -3.71
CA GLU A 556 3.73 8.07 -3.40
C GLU A 556 4.49 7.13 -4.34
N PHE A 557 3.96 5.92 -4.61
CA PHE A 557 4.53 4.99 -5.58
C PHE A 557 4.63 5.62 -6.98
N ALA A 558 3.54 6.24 -7.46
CA ALA A 558 3.51 6.90 -8.76
C ALA A 558 4.45 8.12 -8.84
N ASP A 559 4.54 8.98 -7.82
CA ASP A 559 5.46 10.13 -7.86
C ASP A 559 6.92 9.66 -7.85
N ASN A 560 7.26 8.67 -7.03
CA ASN A 560 8.61 8.12 -6.97
C ASN A 560 9.12 7.64 -8.34
N MET A 561 8.27 6.99 -9.15
CA MET A 561 8.59 6.66 -10.54
C MET A 561 8.64 7.88 -11.46
N LEU A 562 7.69 8.83 -11.30
CA LEU A 562 7.43 9.86 -12.31
C LEU A 562 8.06 11.24 -12.05
N LYS A 563 8.72 11.47 -10.91
CA LYS A 563 9.28 12.78 -10.52
C LYS A 563 10.50 13.20 -11.35
N SER A 564 11.02 14.41 -11.08
CA SER A 564 12.13 15.02 -11.83
C SER A 564 13.49 14.34 -11.63
N SER A 565 13.66 13.68 -10.49
CA SER A 565 14.75 12.74 -10.20
C SER A 565 14.10 11.37 -9.92
N PRO A 566 13.70 10.64 -10.99
CA PRO A 566 12.88 9.44 -10.88
C PRO A 566 13.64 8.28 -10.23
N MET A 567 12.89 7.35 -9.65
CA MET A 567 13.36 6.06 -9.16
C MET A 567 13.14 4.96 -10.20
N THR A 568 13.82 3.82 -10.01
CA THR A 568 13.41 2.55 -10.63
C THR A 568 12.03 2.14 -10.09
N VAL A 569 11.24 1.38 -10.85
CA VAL A 569 9.92 0.87 -10.43
C VAL A 569 10.04 0.10 -9.11
N LYS A 570 11.05 -0.77 -9.02
CA LYS A 570 11.46 -1.48 -7.80
C LYS A 570 11.67 -0.53 -6.62
N THR A 571 12.55 0.47 -6.76
CA THR A 571 12.88 1.39 -5.66
C THR A 571 11.68 2.24 -5.27
N ALA A 572 10.84 2.66 -6.23
CA ALA A 572 9.62 3.40 -5.96
C ALA A 572 8.63 2.62 -5.08
N TRP A 573 8.50 1.30 -5.29
CA TRP A 573 7.67 0.43 -4.45
C TRP A 573 8.21 0.29 -3.02
N PHE A 574 9.52 0.15 -2.89
CA PHE A 574 10.17 0.08 -1.58
C PHE A 574 10.08 1.40 -0.82
N GLU A 575 10.31 2.55 -1.45
CA GLU A 575 10.22 3.88 -0.82
C GLU A 575 8.76 4.30 -0.49
N ALA A 576 7.80 3.91 -1.33
CA ALA A 576 6.38 4.04 -0.99
C ALA A 576 6.00 3.15 0.20
N THR A 577 6.54 1.93 0.29
CA THR A 577 6.39 1.10 1.49
C THR A 577 7.13 1.70 2.69
N ASP A 578 8.27 2.34 2.48
CA ASP A 578 9.04 2.93 3.56
C ASP A 578 8.45 4.26 4.07
N THR A 579 7.51 4.91 3.37
CA THR A 579 7.00 6.22 3.81
C THR A 579 5.94 6.18 4.93
N ASN A 580 4.64 5.86 4.84
CA ASN A 580 3.72 5.12 3.95
C ASN A 580 3.49 3.58 4.14
N GLN A 581 4.24 2.89 5.01
CA GLN A 581 3.76 1.70 5.79
C GLN A 581 4.49 1.61 7.17
N PRO A 582 3.90 0.95 8.19
CA PRO A 582 4.57 0.75 9.49
C PRO A 582 5.81 -0.16 9.44
N SER A 583 6.79 0.11 10.29
CA SER A 583 7.98 -0.73 10.45
C SER A 583 7.62 -2.18 10.82
N GLY A 584 8.13 -3.14 10.05
CA GLY A 584 7.76 -4.56 10.15
C GLY A 584 6.83 -5.05 9.03
N VAL A 585 6.29 -4.16 8.18
CA VAL A 585 5.77 -4.56 6.86
C VAL A 585 6.95 -4.97 5.96
N VAL A 586 6.80 -6.09 5.26
CA VAL A 586 7.80 -6.67 4.34
C VAL A 586 7.27 -6.56 2.90
N PRO A 587 7.66 -5.52 2.15
CA PRO A 587 7.46 -5.48 0.70
C PRO A 587 8.38 -6.49 0.01
N VAL A 588 7.95 -6.93 -1.17
CA VAL A 588 8.74 -7.80 -2.05
C VAL A 588 8.58 -7.34 -3.50
N VAL A 589 9.65 -7.47 -4.28
CA VAL A 589 9.64 -7.39 -5.75
C VAL A 589 10.26 -8.68 -6.28
N MET A 590 9.61 -9.31 -7.26
CA MET A 590 10.06 -10.53 -7.93
C MET A 590 10.16 -10.30 -9.44
N GLY A 591 11.08 -10.99 -10.10
CA GLY A 591 11.21 -10.99 -11.55
C GLY A 591 12.06 -12.16 -12.07
N VAL A 592 12.25 -12.19 -13.38
CA VAL A 592 12.92 -13.28 -14.09
C VAL A 592 14.42 -13.06 -14.31
N LEU A 593 15.15 -14.15 -14.50
CA LEU A 593 16.53 -14.17 -14.97
C LEU A 593 16.57 -14.71 -16.40
N GLY A 594 16.93 -13.86 -17.36
CA GLY A 594 17.17 -14.27 -18.74
C GLY A 594 18.61 -14.73 -18.99
N ASN A 595 18.85 -15.24 -20.19
CA ASN A 595 20.14 -15.78 -20.63
C ASN A 595 21.38 -14.92 -20.25
N ASN A 596 22.34 -15.54 -19.55
CA ASN A 596 23.53 -14.92 -18.93
C ASN A 596 23.26 -14.01 -17.71
N GLY A 597 22.16 -14.22 -16.99
CA GLY A 597 21.80 -13.42 -15.81
C GLY A 597 21.24 -12.04 -16.18
N MET A 598 20.54 -11.97 -17.32
CA MET A 598 19.81 -10.77 -17.75
C MET A 598 18.66 -10.48 -16.78
N SER A 599 18.40 -9.22 -16.45
CA SER A 599 17.35 -8.84 -15.50
C SER A 599 16.89 -7.40 -15.67
N ASN A 600 15.58 -7.19 -15.48
CA ASN A 600 14.86 -5.92 -15.56
C ASN A 600 14.77 -5.21 -14.18
N MET A 601 15.57 -5.66 -13.20
CA MET A 601 15.46 -5.24 -11.79
C MET A 601 15.70 -3.75 -11.50
N ASN A 602 16.25 -2.99 -12.46
CA ASN A 602 16.54 -1.56 -12.33
C ASN A 602 15.76 -0.73 -13.35
N ASP A 603 14.67 -1.29 -13.89
CA ASP A 603 13.83 -0.61 -14.85
C ASP A 603 13.20 0.64 -14.24
N TYR A 604 13.21 1.70 -15.04
CA TYR A 604 12.46 2.92 -14.79
C TYR A 604 11.13 2.83 -15.54
N PHE A 605 10.07 3.47 -15.03
CA PHE A 605 8.87 3.66 -15.83
C PHE A 605 9.20 4.40 -17.14
N TRP A 606 8.45 4.15 -18.22
CA TRP A 606 8.82 4.64 -19.55
C TRP A 606 9.04 6.15 -19.63
N GLY A 607 10.08 6.52 -20.38
CA GLY A 607 10.56 7.89 -20.51
C GLY A 607 11.27 8.46 -19.27
N LYS A 608 11.45 7.69 -18.18
CA LYS A 608 12.14 8.12 -16.96
C LYS A 608 13.59 7.63 -16.84
N GLY A 609 13.95 6.55 -17.54
CA GLY A 609 15.30 6.01 -17.57
C GLY A 609 15.47 4.91 -18.61
N SER A 610 16.27 3.89 -18.29
CA SER A 610 16.39 2.65 -19.06
C SER A 610 15.32 1.64 -18.65
N VAL A 611 14.90 0.83 -19.62
CA VAL A 611 14.04 -0.35 -19.45
C VAL A 611 14.75 -1.54 -20.09
N GLY A 612 14.61 -2.74 -19.54
CA GLY A 612 15.12 -3.97 -20.13
C GLY A 612 14.29 -4.42 -21.35
N PRO A 613 14.73 -5.44 -22.09
CA PRO A 613 13.85 -6.17 -22.99
C PRO A 613 12.99 -7.15 -22.20
N ASP A 614 11.80 -7.45 -22.71
CA ASP A 614 10.94 -8.53 -22.28
C ASP A 614 11.64 -9.90 -22.42
N ILE A 615 11.56 -10.70 -21.36
CA ILE A 615 12.24 -11.99 -21.22
C ILE A 615 11.16 -13.08 -21.25
N ARG A 616 10.91 -13.58 -22.46
CA ARG A 616 9.93 -14.62 -22.78
C ARG A 616 10.29 -15.97 -22.16
N ASP A 617 9.30 -16.82 -21.85
CA ASP A 617 9.44 -18.12 -21.14
C ASP A 617 10.63 -18.93 -21.65
N GLY A 618 10.70 -19.13 -22.96
CA GLY A 618 11.76 -19.93 -23.61
C GLY A 618 13.20 -19.39 -23.46
N ASP A 619 13.37 -18.17 -22.94
CA ASP A 619 14.64 -17.53 -22.61
C ASP A 619 14.87 -17.32 -21.08
N ILE A 620 13.89 -17.66 -20.23
CA ILE A 620 14.02 -17.69 -18.76
C ILE A 620 14.95 -18.84 -18.34
N ILE A 621 15.90 -18.55 -17.46
CA ILE A 621 16.83 -19.53 -16.87
C ILE A 621 16.73 -19.62 -15.33
N GLY A 622 15.87 -18.80 -14.73
CA GLY A 622 15.69 -18.71 -13.28
C GLY A 622 14.91 -17.46 -12.87
N TYR A 623 14.87 -17.20 -11.56
CA TYR A 623 14.07 -16.12 -10.96
C TYR A 623 14.85 -15.45 -9.84
N TRP A 624 14.47 -14.21 -9.51
CA TRP A 624 15.04 -13.45 -8.40
C TRP A 624 13.94 -12.71 -7.63
N SER A 625 14.20 -12.41 -6.37
CA SER A 625 13.38 -11.50 -5.57
C SER A 625 14.22 -10.65 -4.63
N ILE A 626 13.70 -9.46 -4.33
CA ILE A 626 14.25 -8.55 -3.33
C ILE A 626 13.18 -8.28 -2.29
N LYS A 627 13.55 -8.28 -1.01
CA LYS A 627 12.66 -7.96 0.12
C LYS A 627 13.44 -7.31 1.26
N ILE A 628 12.76 -6.50 2.07
CA ILE A 628 13.35 -5.93 3.29
C ILE A 628 12.89 -6.80 4.47
N LEU A 629 13.79 -7.63 5.01
CA LEU A 629 13.53 -8.42 6.22
C LEU A 629 13.65 -7.51 7.45
#